data_AF-A0A7S4NXA5-F1
#
_entry.id   AF-A0A7S4NXA5-F1
#
_cell.length_a   1.000
_cell.length_b   1.000
_cell.length_c   1.000
_cell.angle_alpha   90.00
_cell.angle_beta   90.00
_cell.angle_gamma   90.00
#
_symmetry.space_group_name_H-M   'P 1'
#
loop_
_entity.id
_entity.type
_entity.pdbx_description
1 polymer ?
#
loop_
_entity_poly.entity_id
_entity_poly.type
_entity_poly.pdbx_seq_one_letter_code
_entity_poly.pdbx_strand_id
1 'polypeptide(L)'
;ERQLKMYMQRIQDVIGEGWEEHPEGQKLKHEGDAFREKLDVTQRFRKWQEGGLNGNQLLIDSYNTDTFLSHPFRISVTAQNEVSLEVNFDSNQISLFKEVKSLALLGFKIIPSIEKYSLELKKIFPFATSISEAIRIYFQASSTVDATVHVL
;
A
#
# COMPACT_ATOMS: atom_id res chain seq x y z
N GLU A 1 -9.58 16.61 4.05
CA GLU A 1 -9.65 17.35 5.34
C GLU A 1 -8.95 18.71 5.34
N ARG A 2 -7.65 18.80 5.02
CA ARG A 2 -6.89 20.08 5.08
C ARG A 2 -7.50 21.21 4.23
N GLN A 3 -7.94 20.90 3.01
CA GLN A 3 -8.60 21.87 2.13
C GLN A 3 -9.97 22.30 2.67
N LEU A 4 -10.77 21.35 3.20
CA LEU A 4 -12.04 21.68 3.85
C LEU A 4 -11.82 22.63 5.03
N LYS A 5 -10.84 22.33 5.89
CA LYS A 5 -10.47 23.21 7.01
C LYS A 5 -10.06 24.60 6.54
N MET A 6 -9.27 24.69 5.47
CA MET A 6 -8.89 25.97 4.87
C MET A 6 -10.10 26.75 4.31
N TYR A 7 -11.06 26.07 3.67
CA TYR A 7 -12.27 26.71 3.18
C TYR A 7 -13.17 27.18 4.33
N MET A 8 -13.35 26.37 5.38
CA MET A 8 -14.09 26.77 6.58
C MET A 8 -13.44 27.97 7.28
N GLN A 9 -12.11 27.99 7.34
CA GLN A 9 -11.37 29.12 7.88
C GLN A 9 -11.54 30.38 7.03
N ARG A 10 -11.52 30.27 5.69
CA ARG A 10 -11.81 31.41 4.80
C ARG A 10 -13.24 31.92 4.94
N ILE A 11 -14.21 31.03 5.14
CA ILE A 11 -15.60 31.42 5.39
C ILE A 11 -15.69 32.21 6.71
N GLN A 12 -15.00 31.76 7.75
CA GLN A 12 -14.87 32.49 9.01
C GLN A 12 -14.19 33.85 8.82
N ASP A 13 -13.12 33.93 8.02
CA ASP A 13 -12.41 35.20 7.76
C ASP A 13 -13.27 36.22 6.97
N VAL A 14 -14.18 35.74 6.12
CA VAL A 14 -15.06 36.58 5.28
C VAL A 14 -16.31 37.04 6.02
N ILE A 15 -16.94 36.16 6.80
CA ILE A 15 -18.22 36.43 7.49
C ILE A 15 -17.99 36.96 8.91
N GLY A 16 -16.84 36.65 9.52
CA GLY A 16 -16.48 37.04 10.89
C GLY A 16 -16.69 35.92 11.92
N GLU A 17 -16.28 36.19 13.16
CA GLU A 17 -16.56 35.30 14.29
C GLU A 17 -18.08 35.20 14.53
N GLY A 18 -18.59 33.97 14.67
CA GLY A 18 -20.03 33.71 14.76
C GLY A 18 -20.74 33.48 13.43
N TRP A 19 -20.01 33.29 12.33
CA TRP A 19 -20.59 32.92 11.02
C TRP A 19 -21.55 31.70 11.10
N GLU A 20 -21.34 30.81 12.07
CA GLU A 20 -22.18 29.65 12.32
C GLU A 20 -23.63 29.98 12.73
N GLU A 21 -23.88 31.17 13.26
CA GLU A 21 -25.22 31.64 13.66
C GLU A 21 -25.93 32.38 12.52
N HIS A 22 -25.21 32.77 11.46
CA HIS A 22 -25.79 33.43 10.30
C HIS A 22 -26.60 32.42 9.47
N PRO A 23 -27.78 32.80 8.92
CA PRO A 23 -28.61 31.88 8.12
C PRO A 23 -27.86 31.24 6.94
N GLU A 24 -26.97 32.00 6.31
CA GLU A 24 -26.12 31.51 5.20
C GLU A 24 -24.97 30.62 5.70
N GLY A 25 -24.45 30.90 6.91
CA GLY A 25 -23.40 30.11 7.53
C GLY A 25 -23.88 28.79 8.13
N GLN A 26 -25.14 28.71 8.58
CA GLN A 26 -25.74 27.44 9.02
C GLN A 26 -25.80 26.42 7.90
N LYS A 27 -26.15 26.85 6.67
CA LYS A 27 -26.18 25.96 5.51
C LYS A 27 -24.78 25.47 5.13
N LEU A 28 -23.80 26.39 5.12
CA LEU A 28 -22.39 26.06 4.85
C LEU A 28 -21.78 25.14 5.93
N LYS A 29 -22.14 25.34 7.20
CA LYS A 29 -21.74 24.48 8.31
C LYS A 29 -22.33 23.08 8.15
N HIS A 30 -23.63 22.97 7.87
CA HIS A 30 -24.29 21.69 7.64
C HIS A 30 -23.67 20.92 6.46
N GLU A 31 -23.43 21.60 5.33
CA GLU A 31 -22.76 21.00 4.17
C GLU A 31 -21.31 20.63 4.49
N GLY A 32 -20.61 21.45 5.28
CA GLY A 32 -19.26 21.20 5.77
C GLY A 32 -19.15 19.97 6.66
N ASP A 33 -20.06 19.84 7.62
CA ASP A 33 -20.12 18.70 8.55
C ASP A 33 -20.49 17.42 7.81
N ALA A 34 -21.47 17.47 6.90
CA ALA A 34 -21.81 16.34 6.02
C ALA A 34 -20.63 15.94 5.11
N PHE A 35 -19.84 16.90 4.62
CA PHE A 35 -18.64 16.61 3.83
C PHE A 35 -17.53 16.03 4.70
N ARG A 36 -17.40 16.47 5.96
CA ARG A 36 -16.44 15.94 6.93
C ARG A 36 -16.76 14.50 7.31
N GLU A 37 -18.02 14.18 7.52
CA GLU A 37 -18.46 12.80 7.78
C GLU A 37 -18.12 11.87 6.61
N LYS A 38 -18.32 12.33 5.37
CA LYS A 38 -17.93 11.58 4.17
C LYS A 38 -16.41 11.43 4.00
N LEU A 39 -15.63 12.33 4.60
CA LEU A 39 -14.18 12.25 4.63
C LEU A 39 -13.66 11.31 5.74
N ASP A 40 -14.53 10.79 6.61
CA ASP A 40 -14.12 9.90 7.69
C ASP A 40 -13.60 8.56 7.12
N VAL A 41 -12.29 8.43 7.17
CA VAL A 41 -11.55 7.25 6.74
C VAL A 41 -11.51 6.15 7.81
N THR A 42 -12.01 6.41 9.02
CA THR A 42 -11.97 5.49 10.16
C THR A 42 -12.68 4.17 9.87
N GLN A 43 -13.85 4.22 9.20
CA GLN A 43 -14.59 3.00 8.86
C GLN A 43 -13.84 2.14 7.83
N ARG A 44 -13.18 2.78 6.85
CA ARG A 44 -12.34 2.07 5.87
C ARG A 44 -11.12 1.47 6.54
N PHE A 45 -10.50 2.19 7.47
CA PHE A 45 -9.36 1.71 8.25
C PHE A 45 -9.73 0.47 9.08
N ARG A 46 -10.87 0.47 9.78
CA ARG A 46 -11.34 -0.70 10.54
C ARG A 46 -11.51 -1.94 9.66
N LYS A 47 -12.17 -1.78 8.50
CA LYS A 47 -12.33 -2.89 7.53
C LYS A 47 -10.98 -3.41 7.00
N TRP A 48 -10.03 -2.50 6.75
CA TRP A 48 -8.67 -2.89 6.35
C TRP A 48 -7.95 -3.67 7.46
N GLN A 49 -8.06 -3.24 8.72
CA GLN A 49 -7.48 -3.96 9.86
C GLN A 49 -8.10 -5.36 10.02
N GLU A 50 -9.42 -5.46 9.95
CA GLU A 50 -10.14 -6.73 10.03
C GLU A 50 -9.75 -7.67 8.87
N GLY A 51 -9.66 -7.16 7.65
CA GLY A 51 -9.22 -7.93 6.48
C GLY A 51 -7.78 -8.41 6.58
N GLY A 52 -6.88 -7.60 7.16
CA GLY A 52 -5.48 -7.98 7.38
C GLY A 52 -5.30 -9.09 8.43
N LEU A 53 -6.17 -9.16 9.44
CA LEU A 53 -6.09 -10.13 10.53
C LEU A 53 -6.81 -11.46 10.21
N ASN A 54 -8.01 -11.39 9.62
CA ASN A 54 -8.93 -12.53 9.58
C ASN A 54 -8.51 -13.71 8.68
N GLY A 55 -7.49 -13.55 7.82
CA GLY A 55 -7.03 -14.61 6.92
C GLY A 55 -5.60 -15.10 7.13
N ASN A 56 -4.71 -14.27 7.66
CA ASN A 56 -3.26 -14.45 7.48
C ASN A 56 -2.43 -14.22 8.75
N GLN A 57 -3.03 -14.11 9.93
CA GLN A 57 -2.30 -13.71 11.14
C GLN A 57 -1.10 -14.64 11.46
N LEU A 58 -1.26 -15.96 11.28
CA LEU A 58 -0.18 -16.94 11.46
C LEU A 58 0.93 -16.81 10.39
N LEU A 59 0.58 -16.44 9.15
CA LEU A 59 1.54 -16.19 8.07
C LEU A 59 2.27 -14.86 8.30
N ILE A 60 1.57 -13.83 8.76
CA ILE A 60 2.12 -12.51 9.09
C ILE A 60 3.11 -12.60 10.25
N ASP A 61 2.79 -13.40 11.28
CA ASP A 61 3.64 -13.54 12.46
C ASP A 61 4.89 -14.41 12.20
N SER A 62 4.80 -15.34 11.24
CA SER A 62 5.92 -16.23 10.86
C SER A 62 6.77 -15.70 9.71
N TYR A 63 6.26 -14.79 8.89
CA TYR A 63 7.01 -14.26 7.75
C TYR A 63 8.08 -13.28 8.19
N ASN A 64 9.32 -13.71 7.98
CA ASN A 64 10.55 -13.02 8.35
C ASN A 64 11.58 -13.19 7.22
N THR A 65 12.68 -12.47 7.32
CA THR A 65 13.77 -12.52 6.34
C THR A 65 14.26 -13.95 6.10
N ASP A 66 14.32 -14.80 7.13
CA ASP A 66 14.71 -16.20 7.01
C ASP A 66 13.71 -17.03 6.19
N THR A 67 12.40 -16.79 6.37
CA THR A 67 11.37 -17.44 5.55
C THR A 67 11.52 -17.04 4.07
N PHE A 68 11.79 -15.76 3.78
CA PHE A 68 12.06 -15.33 2.41
C PHE A 68 13.31 -16.00 1.82
N LEU A 69 14.40 -16.07 2.58
CA LEU A 69 15.65 -16.70 2.14
C LEU A 69 15.51 -18.22 1.94
N SER A 70 14.59 -18.87 2.64
CA SER A 70 14.34 -20.31 2.48
C SER A 70 13.70 -20.65 1.12
N HIS A 71 12.84 -19.77 0.60
CA HIS A 71 12.13 -19.97 -0.67
C HIS A 71 12.01 -18.62 -1.42
N PRO A 72 13.13 -18.08 -1.95
CA PRO A 72 13.15 -16.75 -2.56
C PRO A 72 12.62 -16.75 -3.99
N PHE A 73 12.52 -17.93 -4.63
CA PHE A 73 12.08 -18.09 -6.00
C PHE A 73 10.73 -18.81 -6.06
N ARG A 74 9.92 -18.41 -7.02
CA ARG A 74 8.66 -19.04 -7.38
C ARG A 74 8.68 -19.31 -8.87
N ILE A 75 8.26 -20.50 -9.27
CA ILE A 75 8.06 -20.82 -10.68
C ILE A 75 6.60 -20.48 -11.02
N SER A 76 6.41 -19.59 -11.98
CA SER A 76 5.10 -19.28 -12.57
C SER A 76 5.01 -19.95 -13.93
N VAL A 77 3.83 -20.48 -14.25
CA VAL A 77 3.53 -21.02 -15.57
C VAL A 77 2.53 -20.06 -16.21
N THR A 78 2.97 -19.38 -17.27
CA THR A 78 2.13 -18.48 -18.05
C THR A 78 1.05 -19.29 -18.77
N ALA A 79 -0.09 -18.67 -19.09
CA ALA A 79 -1.19 -19.31 -19.84
C ALA A 79 -0.77 -19.92 -21.20
N GLN A 80 0.37 -19.49 -21.74
CA GLN A 80 0.98 -20.01 -22.97
C GLN A 80 1.87 -21.24 -22.72
N ASN A 81 1.80 -21.84 -21.52
CA ASN A 81 2.60 -22.99 -21.09
C ASN A 81 4.11 -22.71 -21.01
N GLU A 82 4.48 -21.43 -20.92
CA GLU A 82 5.85 -20.95 -20.74
C GLU A 82 6.16 -20.87 -19.23
N VAL A 83 7.33 -21.39 -18.85
CA VAL A 83 7.78 -21.43 -17.46
C VAL A 83 8.65 -20.21 -17.18
N SER A 84 8.19 -19.33 -16.30
CA SER A 84 8.93 -18.14 -15.86
C SER A 84 9.40 -18.28 -14.42
N LEU A 85 10.64 -17.85 -14.17
CA LEU A 85 11.18 -17.74 -12.82
C LEU A 85 10.84 -16.37 -12.26
N GLU A 86 10.13 -16.34 -11.15
CA GLU A 86 9.77 -15.13 -10.42
C GLU A 86 10.38 -15.14 -9.02
N VAL A 87 10.47 -13.96 -8.42
CA VAL A 87 10.81 -13.83 -7.01
C VAL A 87 9.55 -14.07 -6.18
N ASN A 88 9.67 -14.78 -5.06
CA ASN A 88 8.58 -15.03 -4.12
C ASN A 88 8.27 -13.78 -3.28
N PHE A 89 7.94 -12.68 -3.95
CA PHE A 89 7.61 -11.38 -3.37
C PHE A 89 6.47 -10.75 -4.15
N ASP A 90 5.28 -10.72 -3.56
CA ASP A 90 4.04 -10.31 -4.23
C ASP A 90 3.85 -8.78 -4.20
N SER A 91 3.20 -8.26 -5.24
CA SER A 91 2.63 -6.91 -5.30
C SER A 91 1.80 -6.53 -4.06
N ASN A 92 1.05 -7.48 -3.49
CA ASN A 92 0.25 -7.25 -2.27
C ASN A 92 1.15 -6.92 -1.06
N GLN A 93 2.32 -7.54 -0.96
CA GLN A 93 3.31 -7.24 0.10
C GLN A 93 3.90 -5.84 -0.07
N ILE A 94 4.13 -5.41 -1.32
CA ILE A 94 4.57 -4.04 -1.63
C ILE A 94 3.52 -3.01 -1.19
N SER A 95 2.26 -3.26 -1.54
CA SER A 95 1.16 -2.37 -1.16
C SER A 95 1.01 -2.28 0.35
N LEU A 96 1.14 -3.40 1.07
CA LEU A 96 0.96 -3.45 2.52
C LEU A 96 1.89 -2.50 3.28
N PHE A 97 3.20 -2.54 3.04
CA PHE A 97 4.11 -1.66 3.80
C PHE A 97 3.94 -0.19 3.41
N LYS A 98 3.52 0.10 2.18
CA LYS A 98 3.18 1.46 1.72
C LYS A 98 1.91 1.97 2.40
N GLU A 99 0.89 1.12 2.50
CA GLU A 99 -0.36 1.39 3.19
C GLU A 99 -0.13 1.62 4.68
N VAL A 100 0.65 0.78 5.35
CA VAL A 100 1.03 0.94 6.76
C VAL A 100 1.71 2.30 6.99
N LYS A 101 2.67 2.67 6.13
CA LYS A 101 3.33 3.99 6.20
C LYS A 101 2.32 5.13 6.01
N SER A 102 1.40 5.01 5.05
CA SER A 102 0.38 6.02 4.76
C SER A 102 -0.58 6.19 5.93
N LEU A 103 -1.04 5.08 6.52
CA LEU A 103 -1.95 5.06 7.67
C LEU A 103 -1.28 5.63 8.92
N ALA A 104 0.00 5.32 9.14
CA ALA A 104 0.78 5.91 10.22
C ALA A 104 0.94 7.44 10.04
N LEU A 105 1.14 7.91 8.80
CA LEU A 105 1.21 9.34 8.49
C LEU A 105 -0.13 10.07 8.73
N LEU A 106 -1.24 9.37 8.53
CA LEU A 106 -2.58 9.85 8.86
C LEU A 106 -2.89 9.82 10.38
N GLY A 107 -1.99 9.27 11.20
CA GLY A 107 -2.12 9.21 12.66
C GLY A 107 -2.93 8.03 13.18
N PHE A 108 -3.25 7.04 12.33
CA PHE A 108 -3.93 5.82 12.78
C PHE A 108 -2.98 4.92 13.58
N LYS A 109 -3.48 4.38 14.69
CA LYS A 109 -2.75 3.38 15.49
C LYS A 109 -2.88 2.01 14.84
N ILE A 110 -1.78 1.52 14.31
CA ILE A 110 -1.69 0.22 13.64
C ILE A 110 -1.40 -0.86 14.69
N ILE A 111 -1.87 -2.08 14.44
CA ILE A 111 -1.64 -3.22 15.33
C ILE A 111 -0.15 -3.63 15.22
N PRO A 112 0.54 -3.88 16.35
CA PRO A 112 1.99 -4.15 16.35
C PRO A 112 2.43 -5.30 15.44
N SER A 113 1.63 -6.37 15.29
CA SER A 113 1.95 -7.50 14.40
C SER A 113 2.06 -7.07 12.93
N ILE A 114 1.12 -6.24 12.46
CA ILE A 114 1.12 -5.73 11.07
C ILE A 114 2.28 -4.75 10.89
N GLU A 115 2.57 -3.93 11.89
CA GLU A 115 3.71 -3.02 11.85
C GLU A 115 5.04 -3.77 11.75
N LYS A 116 5.26 -4.79 12.60
CA LYS A 116 6.44 -5.66 12.55
C LYS A 116 6.59 -6.32 11.17
N TYR A 117 5.52 -6.90 10.65
CA TYR A 117 5.53 -7.53 9.33
C TYR A 117 5.85 -6.51 8.21
N SER A 118 5.28 -5.31 8.27
CA SER A 118 5.57 -4.24 7.29
C SER A 118 7.04 -3.83 7.30
N LEU A 119 7.68 -3.82 8.47
CA LEU A 119 9.10 -3.48 8.61
C LEU A 119 9.99 -4.57 8.01
N GLU A 120 9.64 -5.84 8.20
CA GLU A 120 10.35 -6.97 7.58
C GLU A 120 10.20 -6.94 6.05
N LEU A 121 8.99 -6.74 5.51
CA LEU A 121 8.76 -6.60 4.07
C LEU A 121 9.56 -5.45 3.46
N LYS A 122 9.62 -4.31 4.16
CA LYS A 122 10.40 -3.14 3.73
C LYS A 122 11.90 -3.45 3.66
N LYS A 123 12.44 -4.29 4.56
CA LYS A 123 13.85 -4.73 4.52
C LYS A 123 14.12 -5.67 3.35
N ILE A 124 13.19 -6.58 3.06
CA ILE A 124 13.32 -7.59 2.00
C ILE A 124 13.17 -6.95 0.59
N PHE A 125 12.30 -5.95 0.47
CA PHE A 125 11.97 -5.29 -0.81
C PHE A 125 13.16 -4.95 -1.73
N PRO A 126 14.24 -4.27 -1.28
CA PRO A 126 15.37 -3.97 -2.16
C PRO A 126 16.06 -5.24 -2.70
N PHE A 127 16.18 -6.29 -1.89
CA PHE A 127 16.77 -7.56 -2.33
C PHE A 127 15.89 -8.25 -3.36
N ALA A 128 14.58 -8.35 -3.09
CA ALA A 128 13.62 -8.92 -4.03
C ALA A 128 13.62 -8.18 -5.38
N THR A 129 13.68 -6.84 -5.34
CA THR A 129 13.75 -6.00 -6.55
C THR A 129 15.02 -6.25 -7.34
N SER A 130 16.18 -6.32 -6.66
CA SER A 130 17.47 -6.59 -7.33
C SER A 130 17.49 -7.97 -7.98
N ILE A 131 16.95 -9.00 -7.32
CA ILE A 131 16.89 -10.36 -7.87
C ILE A 131 15.93 -10.42 -9.05
N SER A 132 14.75 -9.78 -8.93
CA SER A 132 13.78 -9.72 -10.02
C SER A 132 14.35 -9.05 -11.27
N GLU A 133 15.09 -7.95 -11.10
CA GLU A 133 15.74 -7.27 -12.21
C GLU A 133 16.87 -8.11 -12.81
N ALA A 134 17.66 -8.80 -11.98
CA ALA A 134 18.71 -9.71 -12.47
C ALA A 134 18.14 -10.86 -13.30
N ILE A 135 17.03 -11.46 -12.85
CA ILE A 135 16.31 -12.51 -13.59
C ILE A 135 15.80 -11.96 -14.93
N ARG A 136 15.17 -10.78 -14.91
CA ARG A 136 14.66 -10.12 -16.11
C ARG A 136 15.77 -9.85 -17.13
N ILE A 137 16.90 -9.31 -16.67
CA ILE A 137 18.09 -9.06 -17.52
C ILE A 137 18.63 -10.38 -18.08
N TYR A 138 18.71 -11.43 -17.26
CA TYR A 138 19.17 -12.74 -17.71
C TYR A 138 18.28 -13.30 -18.83
N PHE A 139 16.96 -13.30 -18.67
CA PHE A 139 16.05 -13.80 -19.70
C PHE A 139 16.11 -12.94 -20.97
N GLN A 140 16.21 -11.62 -20.83
CA GLN A 140 16.36 -10.71 -21.98
C GLN A 140 17.67 -10.97 -22.74
N ALA A 141 18.78 -11.17 -22.01
CA ALA A 141 20.07 -11.50 -22.60
C ALA A 141 20.03 -12.88 -23.28
N SER A 142 19.47 -13.89 -22.62
CA SER A 142 19.32 -15.24 -23.18
C SER A 142 18.50 -15.23 -24.47
N SER A 143 17.37 -14.51 -24.48
CA SER A 143 16.53 -14.36 -25.69
C SER A 143 17.28 -13.66 -26.82
N THR A 144 18.12 -12.66 -26.51
CA THR A 144 18.93 -11.97 -27.51
C THR A 144 20.03 -12.87 -28.06
N VAL A 145 20.68 -13.67 -27.20
CA VAL A 145 21.71 -14.63 -27.60
C VAL A 145 21.12 -15.74 -28.47
N ASP A 146 19.99 -16.33 -28.08
CA ASP A 146 19.30 -17.35 -28.88
C ASP A 146 18.85 -16.82 -30.25
N ALA A 147 18.47 -15.54 -30.33
CA ALA A 147 18.09 -14.90 -31.59
C ALA A 147 19.28 -14.54 -32.49
N THR A 148 20.49 -14.39 -31.93
CA THR A 148 21.68 -13.91 -32.67
C THR A 148 22.70 -15.01 -32.94
N VAL A 149 22.75 -16.06 -32.12
CA VAL A 149 23.68 -17.18 -32.25
C VAL A 149 22.88 -18.42 -32.65
N HIS A 150 22.64 -18.55 -33.96
CA HIS A 150 22.36 -19.86 -34.53
C HIS A 150 23.70 -20.62 -34.59
N VAL A 151 23.86 -21.60 -33.70
CA VAL A 151 24.94 -22.58 -33.83
C VAL A 151 24.73 -23.31 -35.16
N LEU A 152 25.62 -23.06 -36.12
CA LEU A 152 25.77 -23.85 -37.35
C LEU A 152 26.42 -25.20 -37.03
#